data_AF-A0A5N8Z7X5-F1
#
_entry.id   AF-A0A5N8Z7X5-F1
#
_cell.length_a   1.000
_cell.length_b   1.000
_cell.length_c   1.000
_cell.angle_alpha   90.00
_cell.angle_beta   90.00
_cell.angle_gamma   90.00
#
_symmetry.space_group_name_H-M   'P 1'
#
loop_
_entity.id
_entity.type
_entity.pdbx_description
1 polymer ?
#
loop_
_entity_poly.entity_id
_entity_poly.type
_entity_poly.pdbx_seq_one_letter_code
_entity_poly.pdbx_strand_id
1 'polypeptide(L)'
;MTSELIDYREHDKNFWYEELEEWVPKRIYDCHAHMLNNSLIDDSSEHKGVFPDADFEGIRGWQKTVFPNRDVNNLILGRPALGTRINEYNDWLYNELRHNKLTRSHRLTTPSDSLEDIEKDIKNKGFQGLKVYRMYSVTGDMANCTIDEYLPHEQLELANELGLWVTLHLSREDGCGDEKNLKDLTEFTTKRYPNIKWILAHIARSFTYRPIQEGIETLKNLPNIWYDLSAVTDIRPYITLFNNEDHKRIFYGSDAVESVSFHGAYTAYGHAHQQVETDNLPSLTFSHTTNRPILCIYEQLIAMKQASIICELSNDQLEDIFWRNAVRDFNVDW
;
A
#
# COMPACT_ATOMS: atom_id res chain seq x y z
N MET A 1 2.99 -25.98 -1.35
CA MET A 1 2.47 -25.88 0.02
C MET A 1 1.75 -24.55 0.09
N THR A 2 0.45 -24.55 0.33
CA THR A 2 -0.34 -23.33 0.53
C THR A 2 0.17 -22.65 1.80
N SER A 3 0.48 -21.36 1.71
CA SER A 3 0.86 -20.56 2.88
C SER A 3 -0.32 -20.52 3.86
N GLU A 4 -0.09 -20.62 5.18
CA GLU A 4 -1.15 -20.42 6.19
C GLU A 4 -1.73 -18.99 6.15
N LEU A 5 -1.09 -18.09 5.42
CA LEU A 5 -1.51 -16.70 5.23
C LEU A 5 -2.59 -16.52 4.16
N ILE A 6 -2.92 -17.55 3.38
CA ILE A 6 -3.92 -17.45 2.32
C ILE A 6 -4.60 -18.79 2.03
N ASP A 7 -5.93 -18.78 1.98
CA ASP A 7 -6.70 -19.88 1.41
C ASP A 7 -6.66 -19.81 -0.12
N TYR A 8 -5.73 -20.53 -0.75
CA TYR A 8 -5.56 -20.52 -2.22
C TYR A 8 -6.33 -21.66 -2.87
N ARG A 9 -7.35 -21.34 -3.68
CA ARG A 9 -8.29 -22.31 -4.26
C ARG A 9 -8.01 -22.59 -5.73
N GLU A 10 -8.62 -23.64 -6.26
CA GLU A 10 -8.53 -23.99 -7.69
C GLU A 10 -9.06 -22.87 -8.60
N HIS A 11 -10.12 -22.17 -8.16
CA HIS A 11 -10.68 -21.04 -8.90
C HIS A 11 -9.68 -19.88 -9.03
N ASP A 12 -8.91 -19.58 -7.98
CA ASP A 12 -7.86 -18.56 -8.02
C ASP A 12 -6.77 -18.94 -9.01
N LYS A 13 -6.32 -20.21 -8.93
CA LYS A 13 -5.33 -20.75 -9.86
C LYS A 13 -5.78 -20.63 -11.31
N ASN A 14 -7.00 -21.08 -11.62
CA ASN A 14 -7.52 -21.05 -12.98
C ASN A 14 -7.66 -19.60 -13.47
N PHE A 15 -8.19 -18.71 -12.64
CA PHE A 15 -8.31 -17.29 -12.97
C PHE A 15 -6.96 -16.65 -13.29
N TRP A 16 -5.91 -16.95 -12.52
CA TRP A 16 -4.57 -16.46 -12.81
C TRP A 16 -4.09 -16.83 -14.22
N TYR A 17 -4.18 -18.12 -14.58
CA TYR A 17 -3.68 -18.58 -15.88
C TYR A 17 -4.57 -18.12 -17.05
N GLU A 18 -5.86 -17.91 -16.83
CA GLU A 18 -6.79 -17.41 -17.84
C GLU A 18 -6.66 -15.89 -18.06
N GLU A 19 -6.54 -15.12 -16.98
CA GLU A 19 -6.66 -13.66 -17.03
C GLU A 19 -5.34 -12.90 -16.80
N LEU A 20 -4.43 -13.43 -16.00
CA LEU A 20 -3.31 -12.63 -15.45
C LEU A 20 -1.93 -13.08 -15.93
N GLU A 21 -1.75 -14.35 -16.31
CA GLU A 21 -0.44 -14.92 -16.65
C GLU A 21 0.29 -14.18 -17.78
N GLU A 22 -0.42 -13.74 -18.82
CA GLU A 22 0.19 -13.04 -19.95
C GLU A 22 0.28 -11.52 -19.74
N TRP A 23 -0.55 -10.97 -18.84
CA TRP A 23 -0.63 -9.53 -18.63
C TRP A 23 0.30 -9.03 -17.52
N VAL A 24 0.42 -9.78 -16.41
CA VAL A 24 1.30 -9.40 -15.29
C VAL A 24 2.77 -9.63 -15.69
N PRO A 25 3.63 -8.59 -15.64
CA PRO A 25 5.06 -8.70 -15.91
C PRO A 25 5.77 -9.82 -15.15
N LYS A 26 6.89 -10.30 -15.69
CA LYS A 26 7.70 -11.35 -15.03
C LYS A 26 8.44 -10.85 -13.79
N ARG A 27 8.58 -9.54 -13.66
CA ARG A 27 9.18 -8.84 -12.52
C ARG A 27 8.12 -7.98 -11.83
N ILE A 28 8.07 -8.06 -10.51
CA ILE A 28 7.21 -7.22 -9.67
C ILE A 28 8.07 -6.61 -8.56
N TYR A 29 7.97 -5.30 -8.37
CA TYR A 29 8.43 -4.66 -7.15
C TYR A 29 7.20 -4.22 -6.36
N ASP A 30 6.83 -5.02 -5.37
CA ASP A 30 5.67 -4.79 -4.52
C ASP A 30 5.97 -3.65 -3.53
N CYS A 31 5.44 -2.46 -3.81
CA CYS A 31 5.75 -1.26 -3.05
C CYS A 31 4.90 -1.10 -1.77
N HIS A 32 4.05 -2.08 -1.45
CA HIS A 32 3.18 -2.01 -0.29
C HIS A 32 2.95 -3.42 0.26
N ALA A 33 3.80 -3.85 1.18
CA ALA A 33 3.61 -5.10 1.90
C ALA A 33 4.01 -4.94 3.37
N HIS A 34 3.37 -5.73 4.22
CA HIS A 34 3.44 -5.66 5.67
C HIS A 34 3.83 -7.01 6.24
N MET A 35 4.85 -6.99 7.10
CA MET A 35 5.20 -8.12 7.95
C MET A 35 4.40 -8.05 9.27
N LEU A 36 4.16 -9.21 9.88
CA LEU A 36 3.33 -9.34 11.08
C LEU A 36 4.07 -10.14 12.16
N ASN A 37 4.07 -9.60 13.38
CA ASN A 37 4.57 -10.29 14.56
C ASN A 37 3.70 -9.97 15.78
N ASN A 38 2.79 -10.87 16.10
CA ASN A 38 1.82 -10.77 17.18
C ASN A 38 2.48 -10.73 18.56
N SER A 39 3.71 -11.25 18.72
CA SER A 39 4.42 -11.15 20.00
C SER A 39 4.82 -9.70 20.36
N LEU A 40 4.84 -8.81 19.37
CA LEU A 40 5.20 -7.40 19.52
C LEU A 40 3.97 -6.49 19.74
N ILE A 41 2.77 -7.04 19.65
CA ILE A 41 1.50 -6.35 19.92
C ILE A 41 1.05 -6.68 21.34
N ASP A 42 0.68 -5.65 22.10
CA ASP A 42 0.12 -5.79 23.45
C ASP A 42 -1.12 -6.70 23.46
N ASP A 43 -1.24 -7.57 24.47
CA ASP A 43 -2.33 -8.54 24.58
C ASP A 43 -3.71 -7.89 24.76
N SER A 44 -3.77 -6.63 25.21
CA SER A 44 -5.01 -5.85 25.33
C SER A 44 -5.43 -5.16 24.03
N SER A 45 -4.58 -5.15 23.00
CA SER A 45 -4.89 -4.51 21.72
C SER A 45 -5.93 -5.31 20.94
N GLU A 46 -6.89 -4.62 20.34
CA GLU A 46 -7.84 -5.21 19.38
C GLU A 46 -7.16 -5.79 18.13
N HIS A 47 -5.91 -5.39 17.84
CA HIS A 47 -5.15 -5.88 16.69
C HIS A 47 -4.40 -7.18 16.98
N LYS A 48 -4.38 -7.64 18.24
CA LYS A 48 -3.67 -8.87 18.65
C LYS A 48 -4.36 -10.10 18.07
N GLY A 49 -3.62 -10.90 17.29
CA GLY A 49 -4.08 -12.19 16.78
C GLY A 49 -5.19 -12.12 15.74
N VAL A 50 -5.51 -10.92 15.23
CA VAL A 50 -6.51 -10.73 14.17
C VAL A 50 -6.05 -11.39 12.86
N PHE A 51 -4.75 -11.35 12.60
CA PHE A 51 -4.12 -11.97 11.44
C PHE A 51 -2.90 -12.79 11.88
N PRO A 52 -2.60 -13.95 11.24
CA PRO A 52 -1.43 -14.77 11.58
C PRO A 52 -0.11 -14.03 11.40
N ASP A 53 0.93 -14.50 12.11
CA ASP A 53 2.29 -13.99 11.95
C ASP A 53 2.79 -14.20 10.51
N ALA A 54 3.50 -13.21 9.99
CA ALA A 54 4.07 -13.22 8.65
C ALA A 54 5.43 -12.52 8.68
N ASP A 55 6.48 -13.31 8.87
CA ASP A 55 7.85 -12.84 8.71
C ASP A 55 8.22 -12.67 7.22
N PHE A 56 9.46 -12.32 6.91
CA PHE A 56 9.84 -12.06 5.52
C PHE A 56 9.77 -13.32 4.64
N GLU A 57 10.03 -14.51 5.20
CA GLU A 57 9.82 -15.77 4.48
C GLU A 57 8.33 -16.03 4.21
N GLY A 58 7.48 -15.73 5.19
CA GLY A 58 6.02 -15.79 5.08
C GLY A 58 5.50 -14.92 3.94
N ILE A 59 5.95 -13.66 3.85
CA ILE A 59 5.63 -12.77 2.73
C ILE A 59 6.06 -13.37 1.40
N ARG A 60 7.29 -13.87 1.29
CA ARG A 60 7.77 -14.48 0.03
C ARG A 60 7.03 -15.77 -0.32
N GLY A 61 6.62 -16.56 0.68
CA GLY A 61 5.77 -17.74 0.50
C GLY A 61 4.39 -17.38 -0.03
N TRP A 62 3.79 -16.32 0.51
CA TRP A 62 2.54 -15.74 0.00
C TRP A 62 2.70 -15.26 -1.45
N GLN A 63 3.72 -14.46 -1.74
CA GLN A 63 4.00 -13.93 -3.09
C GLN A 63 4.21 -15.05 -4.12
N LYS A 64 4.95 -16.11 -3.77
CA LYS A 64 5.12 -17.29 -4.65
C LYS A 64 3.81 -18.00 -4.94
N THR A 65 2.85 -17.94 -4.03
CA THR A 65 1.53 -18.56 -4.19
C THR A 65 0.67 -17.72 -5.12
N VAL A 66 0.59 -16.40 -4.89
CA VAL A 66 -0.31 -15.52 -5.66
C VAL A 66 0.29 -15.02 -6.98
N PHE A 67 1.62 -14.97 -7.12
CA PHE A 67 2.33 -14.57 -8.33
C PHE A 67 3.22 -15.70 -8.85
N PRO A 68 2.65 -16.83 -9.31
CA PRO A 68 3.46 -17.95 -9.77
C PRO A 68 4.37 -17.53 -10.94
N ASN A 69 5.61 -18.02 -10.91
CA ASN A 69 6.66 -17.73 -11.92
C ASN A 69 7.06 -16.25 -12.07
N ARG A 70 6.84 -15.41 -11.03
CA ARG A 70 7.34 -14.03 -10.98
C ARG A 70 8.53 -13.91 -10.06
N ASP A 71 9.45 -13.02 -10.43
CA ASP A 71 10.51 -12.53 -9.54
C ASP A 71 9.97 -11.30 -8.80
N VAL A 72 9.80 -11.41 -7.49
CA VAL A 72 9.13 -10.40 -6.65
C VAL A 72 10.10 -9.85 -5.62
N ASN A 73 10.32 -8.53 -5.67
CA ASN A 73 11.02 -7.75 -4.64
C ASN A 73 10.05 -6.76 -3.98
N ASN A 74 10.50 -6.09 -2.92
CA ASN A 74 9.59 -5.46 -1.97
C ASN A 74 10.07 -4.09 -1.47
N LEU A 75 9.13 -3.18 -1.28
CA LEU A 75 9.18 -2.19 -0.21
C LEU A 75 8.32 -2.71 0.95
N ILE A 76 8.95 -3.09 2.06
CA ILE A 76 8.24 -3.51 3.26
C ILE A 76 7.93 -2.28 4.11
N LEU A 77 6.65 -2.04 4.33
CA LEU A 77 6.16 -0.94 5.14
C LEU A 77 5.90 -1.44 6.57
N GLY A 78 6.34 -0.68 7.57
CA GLY A 78 6.00 -0.99 8.94
C GLY A 78 4.48 -1.06 9.15
N ARG A 79 3.97 -2.15 9.71
CA ARG A 79 2.52 -2.41 9.85
C ARG A 79 1.91 -1.54 10.95
N PRO A 80 0.93 -0.69 10.65
CA PRO A 80 0.17 0.00 11.69
C PRO A 80 -0.67 -0.99 12.49
N ALA A 81 -0.50 -1.01 13.80
CA ALA A 81 -1.36 -1.72 14.76
C ALA A 81 -1.24 -1.06 16.14
N LEU A 82 -2.37 -0.75 16.79
CA LEU A 82 -2.36 -0.21 18.15
C LEU A 82 -1.72 -1.22 19.12
N GLY A 83 -1.06 -0.72 20.16
CA GLY A 83 -0.36 -1.57 21.14
C GLY A 83 0.95 -2.20 20.63
N THR A 84 1.39 -1.88 19.40
CA THR A 84 2.69 -2.33 18.89
C THR A 84 3.83 -1.66 19.66
N ARG A 85 4.81 -2.45 20.12
CA ARG A 85 6.07 -1.94 20.66
C ARG A 85 6.96 -1.45 19.50
N ILE A 86 6.77 -0.19 19.11
CA ILE A 86 7.29 0.41 17.86
C ILE A 86 8.79 0.19 17.66
N ASN A 87 9.62 0.47 18.67
CA ASN A 87 11.08 0.31 18.55
C ASN A 87 11.49 -1.17 18.36
N GLU A 88 10.91 -2.09 19.13
CA GLU A 88 11.15 -3.53 18.97
C GLU A 88 10.67 -4.04 17.61
N TYR A 89 9.55 -3.53 17.10
CA TYR A 89 9.02 -3.88 15.79
C TYR A 89 9.95 -3.40 14.66
N ASN A 90 10.44 -2.17 14.73
CA ASN A 90 11.40 -1.65 13.74
C ASN A 90 12.76 -2.37 13.82
N ASP A 91 13.21 -2.77 15.01
CA ASP A 91 14.40 -3.64 15.19
C ASP A 91 14.20 -5.02 14.56
N TRP A 92 13.04 -5.65 14.79
CA TRP A 92 12.68 -6.94 14.20
C TRP A 92 12.65 -6.86 12.68
N LEU A 93 11.94 -5.88 12.11
CA LEU A 93 11.85 -5.67 10.66
C LEU A 93 13.24 -5.46 10.04
N TYR A 94 14.11 -4.66 10.65
CA TYR A 94 15.49 -4.51 10.18
C TYR A 94 16.24 -5.86 10.16
N ASN A 95 16.12 -6.66 11.22
CA ASN A 95 16.83 -7.94 11.31
C ASN A 95 16.38 -8.95 10.26
N GLU A 96 15.10 -8.95 9.91
CA GLU A 96 14.52 -9.78 8.87
C GLU A 96 15.03 -9.40 7.46
N LEU A 97 15.24 -8.10 7.21
CA LEU A 97 15.50 -7.59 5.86
C LEU A 97 16.98 -7.31 5.56
N ARG A 98 17.84 -7.12 6.57
CA ARG A 98 19.22 -6.62 6.41
C ARG A 98 20.12 -7.39 5.43
N HIS A 99 19.79 -8.64 5.13
CA HIS A 99 20.54 -9.49 4.21
C HIS A 99 20.02 -9.45 2.77
N ASN A 100 18.82 -8.91 2.52
CA ASN A 100 18.26 -8.74 1.20
C ASN A 100 18.55 -7.33 0.66
N LYS A 101 19.44 -7.25 -0.33
CA LYS A 101 19.86 -5.98 -0.96
C LYS A 101 18.85 -5.41 -1.96
N LEU A 102 17.85 -6.19 -2.37
CA LEU A 102 16.83 -5.77 -3.32
C LEU A 102 15.58 -5.24 -2.62
N THR A 103 15.37 -5.62 -1.37
CA THR A 103 14.28 -5.12 -0.54
C THR A 103 14.63 -3.77 0.08
N ARG A 104 13.63 -2.90 0.20
CA ARG A 104 13.68 -1.65 0.96
C ARG A 104 12.63 -1.68 2.04
N SER A 105 12.71 -0.72 2.97
CA SER A 105 11.71 -0.61 4.01
C SER A 105 11.46 0.82 4.44
N HIS A 106 10.22 1.06 4.89
CA HIS A 106 9.83 2.27 5.59
C HIS A 106 9.53 1.96 7.06
N ARG A 107 10.08 2.77 7.96
CA ARG A 107 9.96 2.65 9.41
C ARG A 107 8.52 2.89 9.84
N LEU A 108 7.94 1.99 10.65
CA LEU A 108 6.68 2.30 11.32
C LEU A 108 6.91 3.50 12.23
N THR A 109 6.19 4.60 12.00
CA THR A 109 6.42 5.85 12.71
C THR A 109 5.12 6.39 13.28
N THR A 110 5.16 6.79 14.55
CA THR A 110 4.05 7.42 15.27
C THR A 110 4.44 8.82 15.75
N PRO A 111 3.47 9.68 16.11
CA PRO A 111 3.78 11.01 16.65
C PRO A 111 4.60 11.02 17.94
N SER A 112 4.63 9.90 18.68
CA SER A 112 5.39 9.78 19.92
C SER A 112 6.85 9.40 19.71
N ASP A 113 7.23 8.97 18.50
CA ASP A 113 8.62 8.64 18.20
C ASP A 113 9.52 9.87 18.30
N SER A 114 10.66 9.70 18.95
CA SER A 114 11.67 10.75 19.05
C SER A 114 12.37 10.96 17.70
N LEU A 115 12.77 12.20 17.41
CA LEU A 115 13.55 12.51 16.21
C LEU A 115 14.86 11.72 16.17
N GLU A 116 15.48 11.51 17.34
CA GLU A 116 16.74 10.80 17.48
C GLU A 116 16.61 9.31 17.15
N ASP A 117 15.51 8.67 17.54
CA ASP A 117 15.21 7.29 17.16
C ASP A 117 14.94 7.15 15.66
N ILE A 118 14.17 8.08 15.08
CA ILE A 118 13.90 8.10 13.63
C ILE A 118 15.21 8.27 12.86
N GLU A 119 16.01 9.29 13.19
CA GLU A 119 17.28 9.58 12.50
C GLU A 119 18.27 8.41 12.62
N LYS A 120 18.38 7.82 13.81
CA LYS A 120 19.23 6.64 14.06
C LYS A 120 18.81 5.46 13.20
N ASP A 121 17.51 5.19 13.10
CA ASP A 121 16.97 4.10 12.30
C ASP A 121 17.23 4.32 10.80
N ILE A 122 17.00 5.53 10.29
CA ILE A 122 17.32 5.89 8.90
C ILE A 122 18.82 5.67 8.61
N LYS A 123 19.71 6.24 9.43
CA LYS A 123 21.17 6.23 9.17
C LYS A 123 21.80 4.85 9.38
N ASN A 124 21.36 4.09 10.38
CA ASN A 124 22.05 2.87 10.80
C ASN A 124 21.36 1.58 10.34
N LYS A 125 20.05 1.60 10.09
CA LYS A 125 19.28 0.43 9.66
C LYS A 125 18.91 0.47 8.18
N GLY A 126 19.13 1.60 7.50
CA GLY A 126 18.93 1.73 6.05
C GLY A 126 17.46 1.88 5.63
N PHE A 127 16.57 2.22 6.56
CA PHE A 127 15.20 2.64 6.23
C PHE A 127 15.25 3.85 5.27
N GLN A 128 14.47 3.81 4.19
CA GLN A 128 14.45 4.89 3.19
C GLN A 128 13.33 5.91 3.44
N GLY A 129 12.44 5.62 4.38
CA GLY A 129 11.27 6.45 4.62
C GLY A 129 10.47 6.05 5.84
N LEU A 130 9.35 6.73 6.01
CA LEU A 130 8.42 6.59 7.13
C LEU A 130 7.09 6.03 6.61
N LYS A 131 6.56 5.01 7.29
CA LYS A 131 5.16 4.60 7.15
C LYS A 131 4.39 5.18 8.32
N VAL A 132 3.47 6.07 8.00
CA VAL A 132 2.61 6.76 8.97
C VAL A 132 1.16 6.37 8.76
N TYR A 133 0.36 6.49 9.81
CA TYR A 133 -1.04 6.07 9.73
C TYR A 133 -1.93 6.87 10.68
N ARG A 134 -3.09 7.30 10.14
CA ARG A 134 -4.10 8.13 10.84
C ARG A 134 -4.60 7.58 12.18
N MET A 135 -4.50 6.27 12.39
CA MET A 135 -4.86 5.63 13.67
C MET A 135 -3.99 6.12 14.84
N TYR A 136 -2.76 6.59 14.57
CA TYR A 136 -1.87 7.15 15.58
C TYR A 136 -2.06 8.66 15.81
N SER A 137 -3.11 9.26 15.25
CA SER A 137 -3.40 10.68 15.44
C SER A 137 -3.45 11.05 16.92
N VAL A 138 -2.74 12.13 17.28
CA VAL A 138 -2.72 12.66 18.65
C VAL A 138 -4.08 13.16 19.13
N THR A 139 -5.02 13.39 18.22
CA THR A 139 -6.40 13.82 18.55
C THR A 139 -7.32 12.65 18.88
N GLY A 140 -6.93 11.41 18.52
CA GLY A 140 -7.80 10.24 18.56
C GLY A 140 -8.89 10.24 17.48
N ASP A 141 -9.11 11.34 16.74
CA ASP A 141 -10.01 11.38 15.59
C ASP A 141 -9.30 10.84 14.35
N MET A 142 -9.24 9.52 14.26
CA MET A 142 -8.73 8.86 13.07
C MET A 142 -9.50 9.30 11.82
N ALA A 143 -10.81 9.58 11.92
CA ALA A 143 -11.66 9.88 10.77
C ALA A 143 -11.35 11.21 10.09
N ASN A 144 -11.08 12.26 10.86
CA ASN A 144 -10.93 13.62 10.34
C ASN A 144 -9.58 14.28 10.63
N CYS A 145 -8.60 13.55 11.18
CA CYS A 145 -7.30 14.15 11.49
C CYS A 145 -6.57 14.72 10.27
N THR A 146 -5.70 15.71 10.51
CA THR A 146 -4.80 16.29 9.50
C THR A 146 -3.47 15.55 9.48
N ILE A 147 -2.69 15.73 8.41
CA ILE A 147 -1.41 15.01 8.23
C ILE A 147 -0.46 15.28 9.42
N ASP A 148 -0.40 16.53 9.89
CA ASP A 148 0.46 16.94 11.00
C ASP A 148 0.03 16.39 12.37
N GLU A 149 -1.20 15.88 12.51
CA GLU A 149 -1.67 15.27 13.76
C GLU A 149 -1.21 13.81 13.93
N TYR A 150 -0.79 13.14 12.85
CA TYR A 150 -0.17 11.81 12.90
C TYR A 150 1.24 11.75 12.29
N LEU A 151 1.78 12.90 11.89
CA LEU A 151 3.18 13.12 11.49
C LEU A 151 3.56 14.57 11.84
N PRO A 152 3.93 14.85 13.12
CA PRO A 152 4.19 16.21 13.62
C PRO A 152 5.20 17.01 12.81
N HIS A 153 5.12 18.34 12.89
CA HIS A 153 5.98 19.24 12.11
C HIS A 153 7.48 19.00 12.31
N GLU A 154 7.91 18.65 13.53
CA GLU A 154 9.30 18.32 13.82
C GLU A 154 9.76 17.05 13.10
N GLN A 155 8.87 16.05 12.96
CA GLN A 155 9.15 14.84 12.19
C GLN A 155 9.12 15.13 10.67
N LEU A 156 8.24 16.02 10.19
CA LEU A 156 8.23 16.51 8.81
C LEU A 156 9.51 17.28 8.46
N GLU A 157 10.01 18.11 9.38
CA GLU A 157 11.27 18.85 9.22
C GLU A 157 12.44 17.88 9.06
N LEU A 158 12.53 16.87 9.93
CA LEU A 158 13.55 15.82 9.82
C LEU A 158 13.43 15.02 8.51
N ALA A 159 12.21 14.62 8.13
CA ALA A 159 11.98 13.89 6.89
C ALA A 159 12.39 14.72 5.66
N ASN A 160 12.14 16.03 5.69
CA ASN A 160 12.57 16.96 4.66
C ASN A 160 14.09 17.17 4.63
N GLU A 161 14.74 17.31 5.79
CA GLU A 161 16.20 17.45 5.87
C GLU A 161 16.92 16.24 5.27
N LEU A 162 16.40 15.04 5.55
CA LEU A 162 16.98 13.78 5.09
C LEU A 162 16.49 13.34 3.70
N GLY A 163 15.55 14.06 3.07
CA GLY A 163 15.01 13.73 1.76
C GLY A 163 14.29 12.37 1.72
N LEU A 164 13.54 12.07 2.78
CA LEU A 164 12.90 10.77 3.00
C LEU A 164 11.69 10.55 2.11
N TRP A 165 11.39 9.26 1.92
CA TRP A 165 10.06 8.85 1.52
C TRP A 165 9.08 8.89 2.70
N VAL A 166 7.83 9.22 2.43
CA VAL A 166 6.73 9.07 3.39
C VAL A 166 5.58 8.35 2.70
N THR A 167 5.28 7.12 3.15
CA THR A 167 4.07 6.41 2.72
C THR A 167 2.91 6.85 3.59
N LEU A 168 1.99 7.58 2.97
CA LEU A 168 0.91 8.30 3.63
C LEU A 168 -0.44 7.63 3.35
N HIS A 169 -1.09 7.16 4.40
CA HIS A 169 -2.50 6.80 4.33
C HIS A 169 -3.36 8.02 4.71
N LEU A 170 -3.96 8.67 3.71
CA LEU A 170 -4.74 9.90 3.92
C LEU A 170 -5.93 9.67 4.87
N SER A 171 -6.20 10.69 5.67
CA SER A 171 -7.40 10.75 6.51
C SER A 171 -8.56 11.41 5.77
N ARG A 172 -9.69 11.64 6.45
CA ARG A 172 -10.89 12.33 5.94
C ARG A 172 -11.67 11.52 4.90
N GLU A 173 -12.98 11.66 4.84
CA GLU A 173 -13.83 10.72 4.08
C GLU A 173 -13.49 10.68 2.59
N ASP A 174 -13.23 11.84 1.98
CA ASP A 174 -12.94 11.99 0.56
C ASP A 174 -11.45 11.79 0.22
N GLY A 175 -10.60 11.38 1.18
CA GLY A 175 -9.19 11.08 0.93
C GLY A 175 -8.47 12.22 0.20
N CYS A 176 -7.94 11.96 -1.00
CA CYS A 176 -7.30 12.99 -1.83
C CYS A 176 -8.25 14.05 -2.42
N GLY A 177 -9.57 13.84 -2.40
CA GLY A 177 -10.55 14.84 -2.80
C GLY A 177 -10.87 15.86 -1.71
N ASP A 178 -10.41 15.64 -0.48
CA ASP A 178 -10.67 16.56 0.63
C ASP A 178 -9.81 17.83 0.55
N GLU A 179 -10.46 18.99 0.70
CA GLU A 179 -9.81 20.31 0.57
C GLU A 179 -8.64 20.53 1.55
N LYS A 180 -8.74 20.01 2.79
CA LYS A 180 -7.66 20.16 3.78
C LYS A 180 -6.47 19.30 3.42
N ASN A 181 -6.69 18.04 3.00
CA ASN A 181 -5.61 17.18 2.53
C ASN A 181 -4.89 17.78 1.33
N LEU A 182 -5.63 18.30 0.34
CA LEU A 182 -5.04 18.96 -0.83
C LEU A 182 -4.25 20.22 -0.47
N LYS A 183 -4.79 21.04 0.46
CA LYS A 183 -4.10 22.23 0.96
C LYS A 183 -2.79 21.86 1.66
N ASP A 184 -2.82 20.86 2.54
CA ASP A 184 -1.63 20.39 3.27
C ASP A 184 -0.57 19.85 2.30
N LEU A 185 -0.94 18.95 1.40
CA LEU A 185 -0.02 18.40 0.40
C LEU A 185 0.56 19.51 -0.49
N THR A 186 -0.24 20.49 -0.89
CA THR A 186 0.24 21.65 -1.66
C THR A 186 1.25 22.46 -0.84
N GLU A 187 0.94 22.81 0.40
CA GLU A 187 1.83 23.59 1.26
C GLU A 187 3.13 22.83 1.57
N PHE A 188 3.03 21.56 1.89
CA PHE A 188 4.15 20.71 2.28
C PHE A 188 5.09 20.49 1.09
N THR A 189 4.57 20.13 -0.08
CA THR A 189 5.40 19.82 -1.25
C THR A 189 5.99 21.07 -1.93
N THR A 190 5.33 22.22 -1.87
CA THR A 190 5.77 23.43 -2.60
C THR A 190 6.52 24.45 -1.75
N LYS A 191 6.38 24.40 -0.42
CA LYS A 191 6.93 25.43 0.48
C LYS A 191 7.68 24.86 1.67
N ARG A 192 7.01 24.09 2.53
CA ARG A 192 7.55 23.76 3.85
C ARG A 192 8.52 22.58 3.83
N TYR A 193 8.17 21.54 3.08
CA TYR A 193 8.86 20.25 3.08
C TYR A 193 9.14 19.75 1.64
N PRO A 194 9.76 20.57 0.78
CA PRO A 194 9.89 20.27 -0.65
C PRO A 194 10.80 19.08 -0.97
N ASN A 195 11.55 18.52 -0.01
CA ASN A 195 12.41 17.35 -0.24
C ASN A 195 11.75 16.02 0.16
N ILE A 196 10.59 16.05 0.83
CA ILE A 196 9.86 14.82 1.14
C ILE A 196 9.27 14.26 -0.16
N LYS A 197 9.45 12.95 -0.36
CA LYS A 197 8.82 12.20 -1.46
C LYS A 197 7.64 11.42 -0.89
N TRP A 198 6.44 11.74 -1.34
CA TRP A 198 5.21 11.17 -0.80
C TRP A 198 4.76 9.99 -1.66
N ILE A 199 4.45 8.87 -1.02
CA ILE A 199 3.69 7.79 -1.64
C ILE A 199 2.28 7.87 -1.04
N LEU A 200 1.31 8.29 -1.84
CA LEU A 200 -0.09 8.33 -1.45
C LEU A 200 -0.68 6.93 -1.62
N ALA A 201 -0.94 6.27 -0.49
CA ALA A 201 -1.35 4.87 -0.48
C ALA A 201 -2.73 4.66 -1.12
N HIS A 202 -2.92 3.51 -1.77
CA HIS A 202 -4.22 3.06 -2.28
C HIS A 202 -4.87 4.05 -3.27
N ILE A 203 -4.11 4.51 -4.27
CA ILE A 203 -4.52 5.57 -5.22
C ILE A 203 -4.93 6.82 -4.45
N ALA A 204 -4.10 7.23 -3.49
CA ALA A 204 -4.40 8.32 -2.57
C ALA A 204 -5.75 8.15 -1.83
N ARG A 205 -5.98 6.93 -1.34
CA ARG A 205 -7.18 6.45 -0.64
C ARG A 205 -8.47 6.56 -1.46
N SER A 206 -8.39 6.19 -2.74
CA SER A 206 -9.53 6.23 -3.67
C SER A 206 -10.11 4.84 -3.87
N PHE A 207 -10.87 4.36 -2.88
CA PHE A 207 -11.63 3.10 -2.98
C PHE A 207 -12.96 3.25 -3.76
N THR A 208 -13.31 4.49 -4.11
CA THR A 208 -14.35 4.80 -5.09
C THR A 208 -13.80 5.83 -6.08
N TYR A 209 -14.53 6.05 -7.17
CA TYR A 209 -14.14 6.99 -8.22
C TYR A 209 -14.02 8.46 -7.75
N ARG A 210 -14.77 8.86 -6.72
CA ARG A 210 -14.96 10.27 -6.36
C ARG A 210 -13.71 10.95 -5.79
N PRO A 211 -13.02 10.40 -4.76
CA PRO A 211 -11.79 10.98 -4.22
C PRO A 211 -10.77 11.42 -5.29
N ILE A 212 -10.35 10.50 -6.15
CA ILE A 212 -9.36 10.81 -7.18
C ILE A 212 -9.90 11.76 -8.25
N GLN A 213 -11.20 11.69 -8.59
CA GLN A 213 -11.80 12.61 -9.55
C GLN A 213 -11.73 14.07 -9.07
N GLU A 214 -11.92 14.31 -7.77
CA GLU A 214 -11.82 15.64 -7.17
C GLU A 214 -10.35 16.07 -6.94
N GLY A 215 -9.48 15.13 -6.59
CA GLY A 215 -8.09 15.44 -6.21
C GLY A 215 -7.09 15.54 -7.36
N ILE A 216 -7.27 14.79 -8.46
CA ILE A 216 -6.22 14.52 -9.45
C ILE A 216 -5.71 15.78 -10.16
N GLU A 217 -6.57 16.75 -10.45
CA GLU A 217 -6.18 18.00 -11.12
C GLU A 217 -5.20 18.82 -10.28
N THR A 218 -5.29 18.72 -8.95
CA THR A 218 -4.31 19.35 -8.05
C THR A 218 -3.06 18.47 -7.97
N LEU A 219 -3.22 17.19 -7.64
CA LEU A 219 -2.11 16.31 -7.30
C LEU A 219 -1.11 16.12 -8.45
N LYS A 220 -1.58 15.99 -9.69
CA LYS A 220 -0.69 15.81 -10.86
C LYS A 220 0.28 16.97 -11.06
N ASN A 221 -0.10 18.16 -10.59
CA ASN A 221 0.70 19.37 -10.68
C ASN A 221 1.63 19.60 -9.47
N LEU A 222 1.50 18.80 -8.40
CA LEU A 222 2.38 18.90 -7.23
C LEU A 222 3.68 18.13 -7.46
N PRO A 223 4.83 18.66 -7.05
CA PRO A 223 6.08 17.92 -7.09
C PRO A 223 6.09 16.83 -6.01
N ASN A 224 6.94 15.83 -6.20
CA ASN A 224 7.25 14.82 -5.20
C ASN A 224 6.05 14.00 -4.66
N ILE A 225 5.01 13.84 -5.47
CA ILE A 225 3.90 12.91 -5.21
C ILE A 225 4.04 11.67 -6.09
N TRP A 226 3.94 10.50 -5.49
CA TRP A 226 3.77 9.19 -6.11
C TRP A 226 2.53 8.50 -5.53
N TYR A 227 2.08 7.44 -6.18
CA TYR A 227 0.92 6.66 -5.77
C TYR A 227 1.32 5.19 -5.76
N ASP A 228 0.85 4.45 -4.75
CA ASP A 228 0.76 3.01 -4.87
C ASP A 228 -0.67 2.59 -5.21
N LEU A 229 -0.79 1.45 -5.88
CA LEU A 229 -2.05 0.92 -6.41
C LEU A 229 -2.76 -0.06 -5.47
N SER A 230 -2.28 -0.19 -4.22
CA SER A 230 -2.60 -1.36 -3.41
C SER A 230 -4.03 -1.38 -2.86
N ALA A 231 -4.59 -2.58 -2.67
CA ALA A 231 -5.92 -2.86 -2.13
C ALA A 231 -7.12 -2.30 -2.93
N VAL A 232 -6.94 -1.47 -3.96
CA VAL A 232 -8.07 -0.90 -4.71
C VAL A 232 -8.61 -1.90 -5.73
N THR A 233 -9.85 -2.34 -5.58
CA THR A 233 -10.51 -3.30 -6.50
C THR A 233 -11.56 -2.65 -7.41
N ASP A 234 -11.82 -1.34 -7.27
CA ASP A 234 -12.68 -0.59 -8.20
C ASP A 234 -11.85 -0.12 -9.40
N ILE A 235 -12.31 -0.41 -10.61
CA ILE A 235 -11.66 -0.01 -11.86
C ILE A 235 -11.63 1.52 -12.06
N ARG A 236 -12.63 2.24 -11.55
CA ARG A 236 -12.82 3.67 -11.86
C ARG A 236 -11.68 4.56 -11.37
N PRO A 237 -11.16 4.40 -10.12
CA PRO A 237 -9.95 5.08 -9.69
C PRO A 237 -8.74 4.89 -10.62
N TYR A 238 -8.52 3.66 -11.10
CA TYR A 238 -7.42 3.38 -12.03
C TYR A 238 -7.57 4.13 -13.35
N ILE A 239 -8.77 4.14 -13.93
CA ILE A 239 -9.05 4.87 -15.18
C ILE A 239 -8.74 6.36 -15.00
N THR A 240 -9.17 6.95 -13.88
CA THR A 240 -8.87 8.37 -13.61
C THR A 240 -7.37 8.59 -13.44
N LEU A 241 -6.68 7.76 -12.66
CA LEU A 241 -5.23 7.92 -12.43
C LEU A 241 -4.44 7.74 -13.74
N PHE A 242 -4.65 6.65 -14.48
CA PHE A 242 -3.89 6.32 -15.69
C PHE A 242 -4.10 7.33 -16.83
N ASN A 243 -5.27 7.98 -16.92
CA ASN A 243 -5.52 9.00 -17.93
C ASN A 243 -4.91 10.37 -17.61
N ASN A 244 -4.63 10.66 -16.33
CA ASN A 244 -4.32 12.03 -15.88
C ASN A 244 -2.94 12.20 -15.27
N GLU A 245 -2.33 11.13 -14.75
CA GLU A 245 -1.01 11.17 -14.11
C GLU A 245 0.08 10.57 -15.01
N ASP A 246 1.33 11.01 -14.79
CA ASP A 246 2.48 10.34 -15.40
C ASP A 246 2.66 8.95 -14.80
N HIS A 247 2.56 7.90 -15.63
CA HIS A 247 2.82 6.51 -15.25
C HIS A 247 4.14 6.32 -14.50
N LYS A 248 5.14 7.19 -14.69
CA LYS A 248 6.42 7.16 -13.97
C LYS A 248 6.30 7.44 -12.47
N ARG A 249 5.18 7.98 -12.00
CA ARG A 249 4.89 8.31 -10.61
C ARG A 249 4.00 7.29 -9.92
N ILE A 250 3.76 6.16 -10.58
CA ILE A 250 2.85 5.12 -10.10
C ILE A 250 3.67 3.87 -9.80
N PHE A 251 3.43 3.30 -8.62
CA PHE A 251 4.02 2.06 -8.17
C PHE A 251 2.94 0.99 -8.02
N TYR A 252 3.26 -0.23 -8.43
CA TYR A 252 2.51 -1.39 -7.98
C TYR A 252 2.71 -1.61 -6.47
N GLY A 253 1.64 -1.95 -5.77
CA GLY A 253 1.68 -2.48 -4.40
C GLY A 253 0.51 -3.42 -4.20
N SER A 254 0.67 -4.44 -3.35
CA SER A 254 -0.39 -5.41 -3.08
C SER A 254 -1.20 -5.11 -1.83
N ASP A 255 -0.60 -4.44 -0.84
CA ASP A 255 -1.05 -4.37 0.55
C ASP A 255 -1.10 -5.74 1.23
N ALA A 256 -0.16 -6.61 0.84
CA ALA A 256 -0.01 -7.91 1.45
C ALA A 256 0.33 -7.78 2.94
N VAL A 257 -0.11 -8.67 3.83
CA VAL A 257 -0.91 -9.85 3.51
C VAL A 257 -2.38 -9.67 3.88
N GLU A 258 -2.64 -8.84 4.89
CA GLU A 258 -3.96 -8.69 5.52
C GLU A 258 -5.04 -8.16 4.56
N SER A 259 -4.75 -7.08 3.84
CA SER A 259 -5.76 -6.36 3.06
C SER A 259 -6.19 -7.07 1.77
N VAL A 260 -5.54 -8.17 1.41
CA VAL A 260 -5.79 -8.82 0.10
C VAL A 260 -5.84 -10.36 0.13
N SER A 261 -5.69 -10.98 1.31
CA SER A 261 -5.70 -12.45 1.46
C SER A 261 -7.06 -13.01 1.88
N PHE A 262 -8.10 -12.59 1.18
CA PHE A 262 -9.47 -13.09 1.35
C PHE A 262 -10.16 -13.18 -0.01
N HIS A 263 -11.20 -14.03 -0.14
CA HIS A 263 -12.03 -14.05 -1.34
C HIS A 263 -13.08 -12.95 -1.30
N GLY A 264 -13.05 -12.05 -2.28
CA GLY A 264 -13.91 -10.88 -2.32
C GLY A 264 -13.16 -9.61 -2.72
N ALA A 265 -13.71 -8.45 -2.39
CA ALA A 265 -13.20 -7.18 -2.90
C ALA A 265 -13.55 -6.00 -1.98
N TYR A 266 -12.87 -4.86 -2.17
CA TYR A 266 -13.33 -3.56 -1.69
C TYR A 266 -14.39 -3.02 -2.65
N THR A 267 -15.65 -3.29 -2.33
CA THR A 267 -16.77 -2.97 -3.22
C THR A 267 -17.26 -1.54 -2.98
N ALA A 268 -17.38 -0.79 -4.08
CA ALA A 268 -17.94 0.56 -4.07
C ALA A 268 -19.46 0.54 -4.27
N TYR A 269 -20.17 1.29 -3.43
CA TYR A 269 -21.62 1.51 -3.46
C TYR A 269 -21.91 3.00 -3.66
N GLY A 270 -21.81 3.47 -4.91
CA GLY A 270 -21.82 4.91 -5.20
C GLY A 270 -20.58 5.59 -4.63
N HIS A 271 -20.75 6.42 -3.59
CA HIS A 271 -19.64 7.10 -2.89
C HIS A 271 -19.15 6.34 -1.66
N ALA A 272 -19.89 5.33 -1.19
CA ALA A 272 -19.44 4.47 -0.11
C ALA A 272 -18.56 3.33 -0.65
N HIS A 273 -17.72 2.75 0.19
CA HIS A 273 -17.03 1.50 -0.09
C HIS A 273 -16.99 0.62 1.16
N GLN A 274 -16.84 -0.68 0.97
CA GLN A 274 -16.75 -1.65 2.06
C GLN A 274 -15.88 -2.84 1.64
N GLN A 275 -15.05 -3.34 2.56
CA GLN A 275 -14.42 -4.65 2.41
C GLN A 275 -15.49 -5.73 2.51
N VAL A 276 -15.64 -6.53 1.46
CA VAL A 276 -16.62 -7.60 1.37
C VAL A 276 -15.87 -8.93 1.25
N GLU A 277 -15.80 -9.66 2.36
CA GLU A 277 -15.29 -11.03 2.40
C GLU A 277 -16.43 -12.01 2.10
N THR A 278 -16.42 -12.56 0.89
CA THR A 278 -17.56 -13.31 0.37
C THR A 278 -17.82 -14.62 1.13
N ASP A 279 -16.78 -15.26 1.67
CA ASP A 279 -16.93 -16.48 2.47
C ASP A 279 -17.63 -16.24 3.82
N ASN A 280 -17.59 -15.00 4.31
CA ASN A 280 -18.22 -14.59 5.57
C ASN A 280 -19.67 -14.11 5.39
N LEU A 281 -20.23 -14.23 4.18
CA LEU A 281 -21.58 -13.77 3.84
C LEU A 281 -22.49 -14.92 3.38
N PRO A 282 -23.29 -15.53 4.29
CA PRO A 282 -24.16 -16.66 3.97
C PRO A 282 -25.23 -16.37 2.92
N SER A 283 -25.54 -15.10 2.66
CA SER A 283 -26.53 -14.68 1.67
C SER A 283 -26.02 -14.77 0.22
N LEU A 284 -24.70 -14.85 0.00
CA LEU A 284 -24.12 -14.97 -1.32
C LEU A 284 -24.12 -16.43 -1.78
N THR A 285 -24.89 -16.74 -2.83
CA THR A 285 -25.09 -18.12 -3.31
C THR A 285 -24.60 -18.37 -4.74
N PHE A 286 -24.33 -17.31 -5.52
CA PHE A 286 -23.84 -17.37 -6.91
C PHE A 286 -24.64 -18.34 -7.82
N SER A 287 -25.96 -18.40 -7.65
CA SER A 287 -26.85 -19.40 -8.28
C SER A 287 -26.89 -19.38 -9.82
N HIS A 288 -26.41 -18.31 -10.45
CA HIS A 288 -26.42 -18.14 -11.91
C HIS A 288 -25.09 -18.51 -12.59
N THR A 289 -24.09 -19.00 -11.84
CA THR A 289 -22.77 -19.36 -12.40
C THR A 289 -22.07 -20.46 -11.60
N THR A 290 -21.18 -21.19 -12.27
CA THR A 290 -20.22 -22.10 -11.62
C THR A 290 -18.97 -21.37 -11.11
N ASN A 291 -18.70 -20.15 -11.60
CA ASN A 291 -17.58 -19.35 -11.14
C ASN A 291 -17.77 -18.95 -9.67
N ARG A 292 -16.66 -18.76 -8.96
CA ARG A 292 -16.65 -18.40 -7.54
C ARG A 292 -15.79 -17.16 -7.32
N PRO A 293 -16.07 -16.40 -6.23
CA PRO A 293 -15.21 -15.29 -5.84
C PRO A 293 -13.75 -15.71 -5.79
N ILE A 294 -12.90 -14.82 -6.28
CA ILE A 294 -11.45 -14.98 -6.29
C ILE A 294 -10.83 -14.14 -5.17
N LEU A 295 -9.54 -14.36 -4.92
CA LEU A 295 -8.77 -13.55 -4.00
C LEU A 295 -8.83 -12.06 -4.34
N CYS A 296 -8.91 -11.22 -3.30
CA CYS A 296 -8.95 -9.76 -3.42
C CYS A 296 -7.73 -9.21 -4.19
N ILE A 297 -6.54 -9.80 -4.04
CA ILE A 297 -5.38 -9.43 -4.86
C ILE A 297 -5.63 -9.64 -6.37
N TYR A 298 -6.42 -10.63 -6.76
CA TYR A 298 -6.76 -10.86 -8.17
C TYR A 298 -7.89 -9.95 -8.64
N GLU A 299 -8.81 -9.54 -7.76
CA GLU A 299 -9.77 -8.45 -8.03
C GLU A 299 -9.04 -7.11 -8.27
N GLN A 300 -7.98 -6.83 -7.52
CA GLN A 300 -7.13 -5.66 -7.75
C GLN A 300 -6.47 -5.74 -9.14
N LEU A 301 -5.83 -6.86 -9.46
CA LEU A 301 -5.11 -7.03 -10.72
C LEU A 301 -6.04 -7.00 -11.94
N ILE A 302 -7.23 -7.59 -11.87
CA ILE A 302 -8.19 -7.52 -12.99
C ILE A 302 -8.71 -6.09 -13.17
N ALA A 303 -8.96 -5.34 -12.09
CA ALA A 303 -9.29 -3.92 -12.18
C ALA A 303 -8.17 -3.11 -12.86
N MET A 304 -6.92 -3.35 -12.45
CA MET A 304 -5.73 -2.76 -13.09
C MET A 304 -5.64 -3.12 -14.57
N LYS A 305 -5.82 -4.40 -14.93
CA LYS A 305 -5.77 -4.90 -16.31
C LYS A 305 -6.81 -4.19 -17.17
N GLN A 306 -8.06 -4.20 -16.74
CA GLN A 306 -9.15 -3.58 -17.50
C GLN A 306 -8.94 -2.07 -17.67
N ALA A 307 -8.52 -1.37 -16.61
CA ALA A 307 -8.19 0.05 -16.71
C ALA A 307 -7.01 0.32 -17.66
N SER A 308 -5.96 -0.51 -17.62
CA SER A 308 -4.80 -0.37 -18.52
C SER A 308 -5.19 -0.53 -19.98
N ILE A 309 -6.13 -1.44 -20.30
CA ILE A 309 -6.64 -1.63 -21.65
C ILE A 309 -7.48 -0.41 -22.09
N ILE A 310 -8.37 0.08 -21.21
CA ILE A 310 -9.21 1.26 -21.49
C ILE A 310 -8.37 2.51 -21.72
N CYS A 311 -7.30 2.68 -20.93
CA CYS A 311 -6.37 3.81 -21.02
C CYS A 311 -5.24 3.58 -22.02
N GLU A 312 -5.28 2.48 -22.78
CA GLU A 312 -4.30 2.15 -23.82
C GLU A 312 -2.83 2.17 -23.34
N LEU A 313 -2.59 1.71 -22.10
CA LEU A 313 -1.23 1.60 -21.58
C LEU A 313 -0.43 0.55 -22.36
N SER A 314 0.77 0.93 -22.77
CA SER A 314 1.72 0.02 -23.40
C SER A 314 2.34 -0.95 -22.38
N ASN A 315 2.89 -2.06 -22.88
CA ASN A 315 3.62 -3.01 -22.04
C ASN A 315 4.82 -2.36 -21.32
N ASP A 316 5.47 -1.36 -21.93
CA ASP A 316 6.56 -0.63 -21.26
C ASP A 316 6.06 0.21 -20.09
N GLN A 317 4.90 0.84 -20.21
CA GLN A 317 4.29 1.58 -19.09
C GLN A 317 3.81 0.63 -17.98
N LEU A 318 3.32 -0.56 -18.34
CA LEU A 318 2.99 -1.59 -17.36
C LEU A 318 4.24 -2.06 -16.61
N GLU A 319 5.34 -2.31 -17.31
CA GLU A 319 6.63 -2.65 -16.68
C GLU A 319 7.17 -1.52 -15.79
N ASP A 320 6.98 -0.26 -16.19
CA ASP A 320 7.31 0.90 -15.36
C ASP A 320 6.54 0.87 -14.04
N ILE A 321 5.21 0.71 -14.11
CA ILE A 321 4.32 0.64 -12.93
C ILE A 321 4.66 -0.56 -12.05
N PHE A 322 4.81 -1.74 -12.63
CA PHE A 322 5.02 -2.98 -11.88
C PHE A 322 6.39 -3.05 -11.21
N TRP A 323 7.44 -2.47 -11.80
CA TRP A 323 8.76 -2.56 -11.18
C TRP A 323 9.78 -1.48 -11.53
N ARG A 324 9.87 -0.97 -12.77
CA ARG A 324 11.02 -0.11 -13.15
C ARG A 324 11.01 1.21 -12.41
N ASN A 325 9.83 1.79 -12.15
CA ASN A 325 9.70 3.00 -11.36
C ASN A 325 10.27 2.79 -9.96
N ALA A 326 9.89 1.70 -9.30
CA ALA A 326 10.35 1.38 -7.95
C ALA A 326 11.87 1.16 -7.91
N VAL A 327 12.41 0.42 -8.88
CA VAL A 327 13.86 0.19 -8.99
C VAL A 327 14.62 1.50 -9.15
N ARG A 328 14.14 2.39 -10.03
CA ARG A 328 14.73 3.72 -10.25
C ARG A 328 14.66 4.57 -8.99
N ASP A 329 13.48 4.70 -8.39
CA ASP A 329 13.20 5.70 -7.37
C ASP A 329 13.69 5.27 -5.97
N PHE A 330 13.74 3.96 -5.70
CA PHE A 330 14.32 3.41 -4.46
C PHE A 330 15.80 3.03 -4.60
N ASN A 331 16.40 3.29 -5.77
CA ASN A 331 17.80 3.00 -6.08
C ASN A 331 18.14 1.52 -5.78
N VAL A 332 17.41 0.62 -6.43
CA VAL A 332 17.59 -0.83 -6.32
C VAL A 332 18.46 -1.31 -7.47
N ASP A 333 19.41 -2.19 -7.18
CA ASP A 333 20.31 -2.78 -8.18
C ASP A 333 19.73 -4.12 -8.65
N TRP A 334 18.72 -4.09 -9.54
CA TRP A 334 17.93 -5.27 -9.98
C TRP A 334 17.79 -5.44 -11.50
#